data_AF-A0A662ESR5-F1
#
_entry.id   AF-A0A662ESR5-F1
#
_cell.length_a   1.000
_cell.length_b   1.000
_cell.length_c   1.000
_cell.angle_alpha   90.00
_cell.angle_beta   90.00
_cell.angle_gamma   90.00
#
_symmetry.space_group_name_H-M   'P 1'
#
loop_
_entity.id
_entity.type
_entity.pdbx_description
1 polymer ?
#
loop_
_entity_poly.entity_id
_entity_poly.type
_entity_poly.pdbx_seq_one_letter_code
_entity_poly.pdbx_strand_id
1 'polypeptide(L)'
;RSLGLEGKVIRPLCSADLTAGGKDLLEWMDPLGGTRVSDQFIKELAVELGMNPYDPLSSANRCKLTTPGFGDRVADLFCESGFTLNALRLLDFQLYYEIFPNVRIVVAVDDWEKRLLQNLFLPQDLRVYPATPHGPMTLVRTDWDNKSAFAREGIIKLASRITATHADGSPGVPVPIYYRFESEDEKWLLNVLPFDSPGDVSSLEAVKVVPLEIRGASALK
;
A
#
# COMPACT_ATOMS: atom_id res chain seq x y z
N ARG A 1 8.30 10.12 18.78
CA ARG A 1 7.37 10.95 19.58
C ARG A 1 5.93 10.81 19.11
N SER A 2 5.63 11.08 17.83
CA SER A 2 4.29 10.92 17.25
C SER A 2 3.64 9.53 17.40
N LEU A 3 4.44 8.46 17.52
CA LEU A 3 3.95 7.09 17.70
C LEU A 3 3.80 6.64 19.16
N GLY A 4 4.00 7.52 20.16
CA GLY A 4 3.85 7.16 21.59
C GLY A 4 4.90 6.17 22.16
N LEU A 5 5.95 5.86 21.39
CA LEU A 5 7.01 4.90 21.74
C LEU A 5 8.19 5.51 22.53
N GLU A 6 8.00 6.66 23.17
CA GLU A 6 9.05 7.33 23.94
C GLU A 6 9.43 6.49 25.17
N GLY A 7 10.74 6.24 25.39
CA GLY A 7 11.25 5.40 26.48
C GLY A 7 11.06 3.88 26.34
N LYS A 8 10.33 3.42 25.31
CA LYS A 8 10.06 1.99 25.04
C LYS A 8 10.94 1.36 23.97
N VAL A 9 11.75 2.18 23.29
CA VAL A 9 12.65 1.75 22.21
C VAL A 9 14.01 2.38 22.46
N ILE A 10 15.04 1.56 22.70
CA ILE A 10 16.42 2.02 22.63
C ILE A 10 16.82 2.10 21.16
N ARG A 11 17.47 3.21 20.79
CA ARG A 11 18.11 3.38 19.48
C ARG A 11 19.61 3.45 19.72
N PRO A 12 20.33 2.32 19.72
CA PRO A 12 21.73 2.26 20.15
C PRO A 12 22.64 3.24 19.38
N LEU A 13 22.34 3.50 18.12
CA LEU A 13 23.07 4.42 17.24
C LEU A 13 22.54 5.86 17.26
N CYS A 14 21.42 6.10 17.94
CA CYS A 14 20.72 7.39 17.95
C CYS A 14 20.42 7.87 19.37
N SER A 15 21.17 7.47 20.39
CA SER A 15 21.07 8.07 21.72
C SER A 15 22.42 8.63 22.15
N ALA A 16 22.44 9.89 22.59
CA ALA A 16 23.59 10.48 23.29
C ALA A 16 23.54 10.13 24.78
N ASP A 17 22.35 9.81 25.29
CA ASP A 17 22.13 9.42 26.67
C ASP A 17 21.55 8.01 26.71
N LEU A 18 22.45 7.07 26.92
CA LEU A 18 22.18 5.63 26.94
C LEU A 18 21.37 5.22 28.19
N THR A 19 21.18 6.13 29.14
CA THR A 19 20.48 5.87 30.42
C THR A 19 18.98 6.15 30.40
N ALA A 20 18.45 6.70 29.29
CA ALA A 20 17.04 7.06 29.15
C ALA A 20 16.09 5.88 28.83
N GLY A 21 16.62 4.67 28.65
CA GLY A 21 15.84 3.44 28.52
C GLY A 21 15.61 2.76 29.87
N GLY A 22 14.50 2.02 30.02
CA GLY A 22 14.26 1.21 31.23
C GLY A 22 15.43 0.26 31.52
N LYS A 23 15.69 -0.03 32.80
CA LYS A 23 16.86 -0.79 33.30
C LYS A 23 17.15 -2.09 32.52
N ASP A 24 16.11 -2.79 32.09
CA ASP A 24 16.22 -4.07 31.39
C ASP A 24 16.84 -3.97 29.98
N LEU A 25 16.81 -2.76 29.37
CA LEU A 25 17.34 -2.54 28.02
C LEU A 25 18.81 -2.12 28.02
N LEU A 26 19.37 -1.73 29.18
CA LEU A 26 20.79 -1.37 29.35
C LEU A 26 21.74 -2.57 29.19
N GLU A 27 21.28 -3.78 29.49
CA GLU A 27 22.08 -5.01 29.36
C GLU A 27 22.35 -5.40 27.89
N TRP A 28 21.54 -4.91 26.97
CA TRP A 28 21.64 -5.19 25.52
C TRP A 28 22.49 -4.16 24.79
N MET A 29 23.15 -3.26 25.53
CA MET A 29 23.90 -2.13 24.97
C MET A 29 25.39 -2.47 24.88
N ASP A 30 25.96 -2.26 23.70
CA ASP A 30 27.42 -2.29 23.52
C ASP A 30 28.04 -1.07 24.25
N PRO A 31 28.93 -1.27 25.24
CA PRO A 31 29.61 -0.18 25.93
C PRO A 31 30.52 0.66 25.03
N LEU A 32 30.86 0.18 23.83
CA LEU A 32 31.57 0.95 22.80
C LEU A 32 30.65 1.81 21.93
N GLY A 33 29.37 1.91 22.29
CA GLY A 33 28.30 2.68 21.66
C GLY A 33 28.79 3.67 20.62
N GLY A 34 28.57 3.31 19.34
CA GLY A 34 29.14 4.02 18.20
C GLY A 34 28.97 5.53 18.34
N THR A 35 30.06 6.28 18.18
CA THR A 35 30.08 7.73 18.31
C THR A 35 28.99 8.32 17.41
N ARG A 36 28.07 9.09 17.99
CA ARG A 36 27.06 9.82 17.23
C ARG A 36 27.78 10.81 16.31
N VAL A 37 27.86 10.44 15.06
CA VAL A 37 28.35 11.30 13.99
C VAL A 37 27.31 12.41 13.77
N SER A 38 27.74 13.66 13.66
CA SER A 38 26.80 14.76 13.46
C SER A 38 26.14 14.67 12.08
N ASP A 39 24.87 15.10 11.97
CA ASP A 39 24.17 15.17 10.68
C ASP A 39 24.97 15.98 9.64
N GLN A 40 25.71 16.99 10.11
CA GLN A 40 26.57 17.81 9.28
C GLN A 40 27.77 17.03 8.72
N PHE A 41 28.45 16.24 9.56
CA PHE A 41 29.54 15.38 9.10
C PHE A 41 29.05 14.32 8.11
N ILE A 42 27.87 13.74 8.34
CA ILE A 42 27.29 12.76 7.41
C ILE A 42 27.00 13.40 6.05
N LYS A 43 26.50 14.65 6.02
CA LYS A 43 26.27 15.41 4.78
C LYS A 43 27.57 15.72 4.05
N GLU A 44 28.60 16.16 4.77
CA GLU A 44 29.90 16.47 4.20
C GLU A 44 30.56 15.22 3.61
N LEU A 45 30.58 14.12 4.37
CA LEU A 45 31.07 12.83 3.91
C LEU A 45 30.29 12.31 2.69
N ALA A 46 28.98 12.51 2.65
CA ALA A 46 28.17 12.16 1.49
C ALA A 46 28.58 12.92 0.23
N VAL A 47 28.83 14.23 0.35
CA VAL A 47 29.33 15.05 -0.76
C VAL A 47 30.70 14.56 -1.21
N GLU A 48 31.62 14.27 -0.28
CA GLU A 48 32.95 13.73 -0.59
C GLU A 48 32.87 12.39 -1.35
N LEU A 49 31.89 11.55 -1.00
CA LEU A 49 31.65 10.25 -1.64
C LEU A 49 30.79 10.33 -2.91
N GLY A 50 30.37 11.52 -3.34
CA GLY A 50 29.50 11.70 -4.51
C GLY A 50 28.07 11.20 -4.32
N MET A 51 27.60 11.11 -3.07
CA MET A 51 26.25 10.71 -2.68
C MET A 51 25.35 11.94 -2.44
N ASN A 52 24.03 11.73 -2.43
CA ASN A 52 23.08 12.81 -2.11
C ASN A 52 23.17 13.19 -0.62
N PRO A 53 23.55 14.42 -0.23
CA PRO A 53 23.68 14.79 1.19
C PRO A 53 22.35 14.79 1.96
N TYR A 54 21.21 14.89 1.28
CA TYR A 54 19.89 14.86 1.90
C TYR A 54 19.30 13.45 2.00
N ASP A 55 19.86 12.48 1.27
CA ASP A 55 19.51 11.07 1.38
C ASP A 55 20.70 10.17 1.00
N PRO A 56 21.79 10.20 1.79
CA PRO A 56 23.07 9.63 1.37
C PRO A 56 23.02 8.11 1.24
N LEU A 57 22.11 7.47 1.95
CA LEU A 57 21.91 6.03 1.90
C LEU A 57 20.68 5.62 1.07
N SER A 58 20.00 6.57 0.42
CA SER A 58 18.70 6.34 -0.23
C SER A 58 17.69 5.70 0.72
N SER A 59 17.65 6.17 1.97
CA SER A 59 16.83 5.66 3.07
C SER A 59 15.34 5.61 2.71
N ALA A 60 14.84 6.58 1.95
CA ALA A 60 13.47 6.59 1.42
C ALA A 60 13.18 5.41 0.48
N ASN A 61 14.20 4.92 -0.22
CA ASN A 61 14.11 3.74 -1.09
C ASN A 61 14.36 2.43 -0.33
N ARG A 62 15.01 2.46 0.85
CA ARG A 62 15.38 1.26 1.61
C ARG A 62 14.36 0.87 2.67
N CYS A 63 13.66 1.82 3.29
CA CYS A 63 12.70 1.55 4.35
C CYS A 63 11.30 2.04 3.96
N LYS A 64 10.40 1.13 3.61
CA LYS A 64 9.01 1.47 3.22
C LYS A 64 8.23 2.22 4.31
N LEU A 65 8.60 2.05 5.58
CA LEU A 65 7.98 2.82 6.69
C LEU A 65 8.32 4.32 6.64
N THR A 66 9.33 4.72 5.85
CA THR A 66 9.64 6.13 5.61
C THR A 66 8.81 6.72 4.45
N THR A 67 8.16 5.87 3.65
CA THR A 67 7.21 6.31 2.62
C THR A 67 5.94 6.83 3.27
N PRO A 68 5.53 8.08 3.00
CA PRO A 68 4.29 8.63 3.55
C PRO A 68 3.08 7.73 3.23
N GLY A 69 2.24 7.49 4.24
CA GLY A 69 1.04 6.65 4.16
C GLY A 69 1.28 5.13 4.28
N PHE A 70 2.47 4.62 3.98
CA PHE A 70 2.73 3.17 4.11
C PHE A 70 2.65 2.70 5.57
N GLY A 71 3.17 3.49 6.51
CA GLY A 71 3.10 3.18 7.94
C GLY A 71 1.66 3.05 8.45
N ASP A 72 0.76 3.91 7.97
CA ASP A 72 -0.65 3.89 8.35
C ASP A 72 -1.34 2.64 7.79
N ARG A 73 -1.09 2.30 6.51
CA ARG A 73 -1.58 1.05 5.89
C ARG A 73 -1.14 -0.19 6.67
N VAL A 74 0.11 -0.22 7.14
CA VAL A 74 0.65 -1.33 7.94
C VAL A 74 0.03 -1.39 9.32
N ALA A 75 -0.17 -0.24 9.97
CA ALA A 75 -0.84 -0.17 11.26
C ALA A 75 -2.29 -0.69 11.19
N ASP A 76 -3.01 -0.34 10.12
CA ASP A 76 -4.35 -0.87 9.85
C ASP A 76 -4.32 -2.39 9.65
N LEU A 77 -3.38 -2.90 8.82
CA LEU A 77 -3.21 -4.34 8.59
C LEU A 77 -2.92 -5.12 9.89
N PHE A 78 -2.17 -4.53 10.83
CA PHE A 78 -1.87 -5.18 12.12
C PHE A 78 -3.03 -5.16 13.11
N CYS A 79 -4.07 -4.35 12.89
CA CYS A 79 -5.30 -4.44 13.67
C CYS A 79 -6.12 -5.69 13.31
N GLU A 80 -5.85 -6.32 12.17
CA GLU A 80 -6.50 -7.55 11.73
C GLU A 80 -5.83 -8.80 12.28
N SER A 81 -6.63 -9.80 12.64
CA SER A 81 -6.11 -11.11 13.02
C SER A 81 -5.65 -11.89 11.78
N GLY A 82 -4.44 -12.45 11.84
CA GLY A 82 -3.96 -13.40 10.83
C GLY A 82 -3.49 -12.77 9.50
N PHE A 83 -2.98 -11.54 9.52
CA PHE A 83 -2.39 -10.93 8.31
C PHE A 83 -1.28 -11.82 7.74
N THR A 84 -1.16 -11.84 6.41
CA THR A 84 -0.18 -12.66 5.69
C THR A 84 0.88 -11.80 5.00
N LEU A 85 2.01 -12.40 4.64
CA LEU A 85 3.01 -11.72 3.81
C LEU A 85 2.41 -11.26 2.48
N ASN A 86 1.44 -12.01 1.93
CA ASN A 86 0.71 -11.64 0.73
C ASN A 86 -0.11 -10.34 0.96
N ALA A 87 -0.82 -10.23 2.09
CA ALA A 87 -1.53 -8.99 2.45
C ALA A 87 -0.59 -7.79 2.60
N LEU A 88 0.60 -7.99 3.18
CA LEU A 88 1.61 -6.94 3.29
C LEU A 88 2.10 -6.45 1.91
N ARG A 89 2.22 -7.35 0.93
CA ARG A 89 2.63 -7.01 -0.45
C ARG A 89 1.56 -6.21 -1.20
N LEU A 90 0.28 -6.38 -0.87
CA LEU A 90 -0.80 -5.58 -1.46
C LEU A 90 -0.71 -4.09 -1.07
N LEU A 91 -0.08 -3.77 0.07
CA LEU A 91 0.09 -2.39 0.51
C LEU A 91 1.08 -1.58 -0.35
N ASP A 92 1.88 -2.25 -1.19
CA ASP A 92 2.88 -1.62 -2.04
C ASP A 92 2.26 -0.92 -3.27
N PHE A 93 1.02 -1.25 -3.61
CA PHE A 93 0.34 -0.71 -4.79
C PHE A 93 -0.14 0.71 -4.53
N GLN A 94 0.01 1.59 -5.53
CA GLN A 94 -0.40 2.99 -5.39
C GLN A 94 -1.91 3.10 -5.13
N LEU A 95 -2.70 2.42 -5.95
CA LEU A 95 -4.15 2.38 -5.89
C LEU A 95 -4.60 1.23 -4.97
N TYR A 96 -4.56 1.50 -3.68
CA TYR A 96 -5.05 0.63 -2.62
C TYR A 96 -6.21 1.31 -1.90
N TYR A 97 -7.35 0.64 -1.88
CA TYR A 97 -8.57 1.09 -1.22
C TYR A 97 -8.95 0.08 -0.15
N GLU A 98 -9.24 0.57 1.05
CA GLU A 98 -9.79 -0.22 2.13
C GLU A 98 -11.23 0.18 2.36
N ILE A 99 -12.13 -0.79 2.38
CA ILE A 99 -13.56 -0.56 2.52
C ILE A 99 -14.03 -1.30 3.76
N PHE A 100 -14.71 -0.56 4.64
CA PHE A 100 -15.21 -1.14 5.87
C PHE A 100 -16.47 -1.97 5.60
N PRO A 101 -16.60 -3.18 6.18
CA PRO A 101 -15.60 -3.92 6.95
C PRO A 101 -14.78 -4.90 6.10
N ASN A 102 -13.45 -4.88 6.25
CA ASN A 102 -12.48 -5.88 5.75
C ASN A 102 -12.60 -6.22 4.25
N VAL A 103 -12.71 -5.21 3.40
CA VAL A 103 -12.64 -5.36 1.94
C VAL A 103 -11.46 -4.55 1.43
N ARG A 104 -10.59 -5.19 0.66
CA ARG A 104 -9.43 -4.54 0.03
C ARG A 104 -9.59 -4.57 -1.46
N ILE A 105 -9.46 -3.42 -2.10
CA ILE A 105 -9.46 -3.28 -3.55
C ILE A 105 -8.12 -2.70 -3.97
N VAL A 106 -7.41 -3.44 -4.82
CA VAL A 106 -6.09 -3.05 -5.32
C VAL A 106 -6.15 -2.99 -6.83
N VAL A 107 -5.77 -1.85 -7.41
CA VAL A 107 -5.78 -1.61 -8.85
C VAL A 107 -4.35 -1.51 -9.35
N ALA A 108 -4.04 -2.28 -10.39
CA ALA A 108 -2.79 -2.22 -11.14
C ALA A 108 -3.07 -1.64 -12.52
N VAL A 109 -2.45 -0.51 -12.85
CA VAL A 109 -2.70 0.20 -14.13
C VAL A 109 -1.64 -0.17 -15.16
N ASP A 110 -0.36 -0.10 -14.78
CA ASP A 110 0.75 -0.41 -15.68
C ASP A 110 1.05 -1.92 -15.77
N ASP A 111 1.77 -2.33 -16.82
CA ASP A 111 2.08 -3.74 -17.08
C ASP A 111 2.96 -4.39 -16.01
N TRP A 112 3.78 -3.61 -15.31
CA TRP A 112 4.63 -4.10 -14.23
C TRP A 112 3.80 -4.36 -12.96
N GLU A 113 2.98 -3.41 -12.53
CA GLU A 113 2.02 -3.59 -11.45
C GLU A 113 1.09 -4.77 -11.74
N LYS A 114 0.61 -4.92 -12.98
CA LYS A 114 -0.27 -6.04 -13.36
C LYS A 114 0.43 -7.39 -13.17
N ARG A 115 1.69 -7.53 -13.54
CA ARG A 115 2.47 -8.77 -13.32
C ARG A 115 2.68 -9.04 -11.83
N LEU A 116 2.97 -8.02 -11.04
CA LEU A 116 3.10 -8.15 -9.58
C LEU A 116 1.78 -8.60 -8.95
N LEU A 117 0.67 -7.93 -9.32
CA LEU A 117 -0.65 -8.21 -8.77
C LEU A 117 -1.13 -9.62 -9.14
N GLN A 118 -0.81 -10.08 -10.37
CA GLN A 118 -1.14 -11.43 -10.83
C GLN A 118 -0.58 -12.53 -9.91
N ASN A 119 0.62 -12.32 -9.36
CA ASN A 119 1.26 -13.30 -8.46
C ASN A 119 0.71 -13.26 -7.02
N LEU A 120 -0.15 -12.28 -6.69
CA LEU A 120 -0.70 -12.10 -5.36
C LEU A 120 -2.13 -12.61 -5.21
N PHE A 121 -2.80 -12.97 -6.31
CA PHE A 121 -4.14 -13.56 -6.28
C PHE A 121 -4.17 -14.87 -5.48
N LEU A 122 -5.18 -14.99 -4.64
CA LEU A 122 -5.59 -16.22 -3.98
C LEU A 122 -6.87 -16.76 -4.65
N PRO A 123 -7.18 -18.06 -4.53
CA PRO A 123 -8.34 -18.66 -5.20
C PRO A 123 -9.67 -17.96 -4.91
N GLN A 124 -9.86 -17.46 -3.69
CA GLN A 124 -11.08 -16.76 -3.26
C GLN A 124 -11.13 -15.28 -3.69
N ASP A 125 -10.06 -14.74 -4.27
CA ASP A 125 -10.05 -13.34 -4.68
C ASP A 125 -10.88 -13.14 -5.95
N LEU A 126 -11.48 -11.96 -6.05
CA LEU A 126 -12.20 -11.53 -7.23
C LEU A 126 -11.26 -10.69 -8.11
N ARG A 127 -11.10 -11.11 -9.37
CA ARG A 127 -10.42 -10.35 -10.41
C ARG A 127 -11.44 -9.53 -11.19
N VAL A 128 -11.14 -8.26 -11.41
CA VAL A 128 -11.95 -7.32 -12.18
C VAL A 128 -11.08 -6.61 -13.21
N TYR A 129 -11.54 -6.50 -14.46
CA TYR A 129 -10.77 -5.89 -15.56
C TYR A 129 -11.72 -5.43 -16.68
N PRO A 130 -11.39 -4.37 -17.43
CA PRO A 130 -12.24 -3.92 -18.52
C PRO A 130 -12.20 -4.87 -19.71
N ALA A 131 -13.25 -4.84 -20.54
CA ALA A 131 -13.28 -5.55 -21.81
C ALA A 131 -12.39 -4.92 -22.90
N THR A 132 -11.58 -3.92 -22.54
CA THR A 132 -10.65 -3.24 -23.43
C THR A 132 -9.25 -3.88 -23.35
N PRO A 133 -8.50 -3.93 -24.46
CA PRO A 133 -7.10 -4.30 -24.44
C PRO A 133 -6.30 -3.33 -23.57
N HIS A 134 -5.27 -3.84 -22.87
CA HIS A 134 -4.32 -3.05 -22.06
C HIS A 134 -4.89 -2.29 -20.85
N GLY A 135 -6.16 -2.48 -20.49
CA GLY A 135 -6.75 -1.82 -19.33
C GLY A 135 -6.18 -2.28 -17.97
N PRO A 136 -6.57 -1.60 -16.88
CA PRO A 136 -6.17 -1.95 -15.53
C PRO A 136 -6.67 -3.33 -15.11
N MET A 137 -6.01 -3.90 -14.11
CA MET A 137 -6.44 -5.12 -13.44
C MET A 137 -6.64 -4.85 -11.95
N THR A 138 -7.77 -5.28 -11.43
CA THR A 138 -8.16 -5.05 -10.05
C THR A 138 -8.30 -6.37 -9.32
N LEU A 139 -7.73 -6.44 -8.12
CA LEU A 139 -7.89 -7.53 -7.15
C LEU A 139 -8.82 -7.04 -6.05
N VAL A 140 -9.83 -7.85 -5.70
CA VAL A 140 -10.67 -7.62 -4.53
C VAL A 140 -10.54 -8.79 -3.58
N ARG A 141 -10.11 -8.49 -2.35
CA ARG A 141 -9.97 -9.46 -1.27
C ARG A 141 -10.88 -9.10 -0.10
N THR A 142 -11.68 -10.07 0.30
CA THR A 142 -12.51 -10.03 1.50
C THR A 142 -12.81 -11.47 1.91
N ASP A 143 -13.34 -11.64 3.11
CA ASP A 143 -14.00 -12.86 3.52
C ASP A 143 -15.38 -12.97 2.82
N TRP A 144 -15.41 -13.54 1.61
CA TRP A 144 -16.61 -13.60 0.77
C TRP A 144 -17.72 -14.48 1.35
N ASP A 145 -17.36 -15.51 2.12
CA ASP A 145 -18.29 -16.48 2.69
C ASP A 145 -19.14 -15.85 3.80
N ASN A 146 -18.58 -14.87 4.52
CA ASN A 146 -19.28 -14.13 5.57
C ASN A 146 -20.02 -12.87 5.05
N LYS A 147 -20.16 -12.69 3.74
CA LYS A 147 -20.90 -11.55 3.15
C LYS A 147 -22.27 -11.98 2.63
N SER A 148 -23.29 -11.17 2.92
CA SER A 148 -24.62 -11.34 2.31
C SER A 148 -24.57 -11.11 0.80
N ALA A 149 -25.50 -11.69 0.04
CA ALA A 149 -25.57 -11.52 -1.41
C ALA A 149 -25.62 -10.03 -1.82
N PHE A 150 -26.38 -9.21 -1.10
CA PHE A 150 -26.45 -7.76 -1.32
C PHE A 150 -25.10 -7.07 -1.12
N ALA A 151 -24.36 -7.44 -0.06
CA ALA A 151 -23.03 -6.89 0.18
C ALA A 151 -22.03 -7.31 -0.92
N ARG A 152 -22.09 -8.57 -1.37
CA ARG A 152 -21.24 -9.08 -2.46
C ARG A 152 -21.48 -8.30 -3.76
N GLU A 153 -22.74 -8.11 -4.14
CA GLU A 153 -23.11 -7.33 -5.33
C GLU A 153 -22.61 -5.88 -5.22
N GLY A 154 -22.80 -5.25 -4.06
CA GLY A 154 -22.31 -3.89 -3.79
C GLY A 154 -20.79 -3.77 -3.95
N ILE A 155 -20.02 -4.73 -3.42
CA ILE A 155 -18.56 -4.77 -3.53
C ILE A 155 -18.14 -4.97 -4.99
N ILE A 156 -18.73 -5.93 -5.71
CA ILE A 156 -18.43 -6.20 -7.12
C ILE A 156 -18.70 -4.94 -7.97
N LYS A 157 -19.83 -4.29 -7.75
CA LYS A 157 -20.21 -3.06 -8.46
C LYS A 157 -19.24 -1.92 -8.16
N LEU A 158 -18.86 -1.74 -6.90
CA LEU A 158 -17.89 -0.71 -6.51
C LEU A 158 -16.52 -0.96 -7.14
N ALA A 159 -15.99 -2.18 -7.04
CA ALA A 159 -14.73 -2.56 -7.66
C ALA A 159 -14.74 -2.37 -9.18
N SER A 160 -15.85 -2.72 -9.83
CA SER A 160 -16.05 -2.52 -11.27
C SER A 160 -16.01 -1.04 -11.63
N ARG A 161 -16.68 -0.17 -10.86
CA ARG A 161 -16.68 1.28 -11.08
C ARG A 161 -15.29 1.88 -10.88
N ILE A 162 -14.57 1.47 -9.83
CA ILE A 162 -13.18 1.90 -9.59
C ILE A 162 -12.31 1.50 -10.78
N THR A 163 -12.41 0.25 -11.23
CA THR A 163 -11.65 -0.27 -12.39
C THR A 163 -11.97 0.53 -13.66
N ALA A 164 -13.25 0.81 -13.93
CA ALA A 164 -13.68 1.61 -15.07
C ALA A 164 -13.11 3.03 -15.05
N THR A 165 -13.01 3.63 -13.86
CA THR A 165 -12.47 4.99 -13.68
C THR A 165 -11.01 5.07 -14.07
N HIS A 166 -10.25 3.99 -13.87
CA HIS A 166 -8.84 3.89 -14.23
C HIS A 166 -8.60 3.25 -15.62
N ALA A 167 -9.66 2.93 -16.37
CA ALA A 167 -9.58 2.29 -17.68
C ALA A 167 -9.66 3.28 -18.86
N ASP A 168 -9.30 4.54 -18.64
CA ASP A 168 -9.45 5.66 -19.60
C ASP A 168 -10.88 5.85 -20.13
N GLY A 169 -11.88 5.44 -19.35
CA GLY A 169 -13.29 5.65 -19.69
C GLY A 169 -13.64 7.14 -19.66
N SER A 170 -14.31 7.63 -20.71
CA SER A 170 -14.88 8.98 -20.69
C SER A 170 -15.97 9.07 -19.62
N PRO A 171 -15.99 10.13 -18.78
CA PRO A 171 -17.05 10.33 -17.81
C PRO A 171 -18.44 10.25 -18.46
N GLY A 172 -19.38 9.58 -17.80
CA GLY A 172 -20.75 9.39 -18.30
C GLY A 172 -20.93 8.30 -19.37
N VAL A 173 -19.85 7.65 -19.85
CA VAL A 173 -19.96 6.52 -20.78
C VAL A 173 -19.83 5.19 -20.02
N PRO A 174 -20.81 4.28 -20.10
CA PRO A 174 -20.70 2.96 -19.48
C PRO A 174 -19.53 2.18 -20.06
N VAL A 175 -18.69 1.63 -19.18
CA VAL A 175 -17.57 0.76 -19.54
C VAL A 175 -17.95 -0.70 -19.27
N PRO A 176 -17.78 -1.60 -20.25
CA PRO A 176 -17.93 -3.04 -20.03
C PRO A 176 -16.77 -3.57 -19.17
N ILE A 177 -17.10 -4.14 -18.02
CA ILE A 177 -16.16 -4.70 -17.05
C ILE A 177 -16.42 -6.19 -16.88
N TYR A 178 -15.38 -7.00 -17.05
CA TYR A 178 -15.40 -8.41 -16.68
C TYR A 178 -15.01 -8.57 -15.21
N TYR A 179 -15.67 -9.52 -14.54
CA TYR A 179 -15.23 -10.01 -13.25
C TYR A 179 -15.32 -11.54 -13.16
N ARG A 180 -14.47 -12.13 -12.32
CA ARG A 180 -14.51 -13.55 -11.97
C ARG A 180 -13.82 -13.80 -10.64
N PHE A 181 -14.19 -14.86 -9.95
CA PHE A 181 -13.35 -15.41 -8.88
C PHE A 181 -12.17 -16.17 -9.48
N GLU A 182 -11.01 -16.15 -8.84
CA GLU A 182 -9.83 -16.85 -9.38
C GLU A 182 -9.94 -18.38 -9.31
N SER A 183 -10.78 -18.90 -8.42
CA SER A 183 -11.16 -20.32 -8.37
C SER A 183 -12.14 -20.72 -9.48
N GLU A 184 -12.70 -19.76 -10.22
CA GLU A 184 -13.74 -19.99 -11.22
C GLU A 184 -13.24 -19.65 -12.63
N ASP A 185 -13.64 -20.47 -13.61
CA ASP A 185 -13.35 -20.19 -15.03
C ASP A 185 -14.38 -19.24 -15.65
N GLU A 186 -15.58 -19.18 -15.07
CA GLU A 186 -16.69 -18.38 -15.58
C GLU A 186 -16.42 -16.88 -15.39
N LYS A 187 -16.73 -16.11 -16.45
CA LYS A 187 -16.55 -14.66 -16.46
C LYS A 187 -17.91 -14.01 -16.60
N TRP A 188 -18.15 -13.05 -15.75
CA TRP A 188 -19.36 -12.24 -15.75
C TRP A 188 -19.05 -10.87 -16.32
N LEU A 189 -20.03 -10.27 -17.00
CA LEU A 189 -19.91 -8.95 -17.60
C LEU A 189 -20.89 -7.99 -16.92
N LEU A 190 -20.39 -6.81 -16.54
CA LEU A 190 -21.19 -5.72 -15.99
C LEU A 190 -20.86 -4.42 -16.74
N ASN A 191 -21.88 -3.66 -17.13
CA ASN A 191 -21.70 -2.31 -17.63
C ASN A 191 -21.81 -1.33 -16.47
N VAL A 192 -20.77 -0.54 -16.23
CA VAL A 192 -20.74 0.42 -15.13
C VAL A 192 -20.33 1.80 -15.61
N LEU A 193 -20.92 2.82 -14.97
CA LEU A 193 -20.44 4.19 -15.13
C LEU A 193 -19.21 4.40 -14.24
N PRO A 194 -18.09 4.92 -14.79
CA PRO A 194 -16.95 5.33 -13.98
C PRO A 194 -17.36 6.47 -13.02
N PHE A 195 -16.50 6.77 -12.05
CA PHE A 195 -16.61 8.02 -11.30
C PHE A 195 -16.19 9.20 -12.19
N ASP A 196 -16.60 10.42 -11.83
CA ASP A 196 -16.23 11.62 -12.59
C ASP A 196 -14.72 11.90 -12.43
N SER A 197 -14.17 11.58 -11.26
CA SER A 197 -12.74 11.61 -11.00
C SER A 197 -12.29 10.45 -10.08
N PRO A 198 -10.99 10.05 -10.11
CA PRO A 198 -10.43 9.13 -9.13
C PRO A 198 -10.56 9.61 -7.68
N GLY A 199 -10.64 10.94 -7.46
CA GLY A 199 -10.81 11.55 -6.15
C GLY A 199 -12.17 11.25 -5.53
N ASP A 200 -13.21 11.08 -6.35
CA ASP A 200 -14.57 10.83 -5.88
C ASP A 200 -14.70 9.50 -5.16
N VAL A 201 -13.85 8.52 -5.49
CA VAL A 201 -13.80 7.23 -4.79
C VAL A 201 -13.49 7.44 -3.31
N SER A 202 -12.63 8.42 -2.99
CA SER A 202 -12.22 8.75 -1.62
C SER A 202 -13.30 9.52 -0.85
N SER A 203 -14.30 10.07 -1.55
CA SER A 203 -15.41 10.80 -0.93
C SER A 203 -16.53 9.89 -0.41
N LEU A 204 -16.48 8.60 -0.74
CA LEU A 204 -17.43 7.62 -0.26
C LEU A 204 -17.17 7.32 1.23
N GLU A 205 -18.20 7.48 2.07
CA GLU A 205 -18.09 7.33 3.54
C GLU A 205 -17.51 5.98 4.00
N ALA A 206 -17.69 4.92 3.20
CA ALA A 206 -17.21 3.58 3.52
C ALA A 206 -15.77 3.29 3.03
N VAL A 207 -15.16 4.20 2.26
CA VAL A 207 -13.86 3.98 1.60
C VAL A 207 -12.77 4.79 2.31
N LYS A 208 -11.80 4.08 2.88
CA LYS A 208 -10.55 4.65 3.36
C LYS A 208 -9.51 4.54 2.26
N VAL A 209 -9.05 5.69 1.76
CA VAL A 209 -7.89 5.78 0.89
C VAL A 209 -6.72 6.29 1.71
N VAL A 210 -5.70 5.45 1.88
CA VAL A 210 -4.43 5.87 2.47
C VAL A 210 -3.46 6.09 1.31
N PRO A 211 -3.28 7.31 0.80
CA PRO A 211 -2.42 7.55 -0.35
C PRO A 211 -0.97 7.16 -0.01
N LEU A 212 -0.26 6.60 -0.99
CA LEU A 212 1.14 6.24 -0.86
C LEU A 212 1.95 7.14 -1.80
N GLU A 213 2.73 8.06 -1.22
CA GLU A 213 3.57 8.95 -2.00
C GLU A 213 4.84 8.21 -2.45
N ILE A 214 4.78 7.54 -3.61
CA ILE A 214 5.99 6.97 -4.23
C ILE A 214 6.82 8.12 -4.79
N ARG A 215 7.81 8.57 -4.01
CA ARG A 215 8.86 9.47 -4.53
C ARG A 215 9.81 8.66 -5.42
N GLY A 216 9.47 8.55 -6.71
CA GLY A 216 10.40 8.08 -7.74
C GLY A 216 9.87 7.02 -8.70
N ALA A 217 8.89 7.37 -9.53
CA ALA A 217 8.66 6.69 -10.81
C ALA A 217 9.57 7.22 -11.95
N SER A 218 10.55 8.10 -11.65
CA SER A 218 11.38 8.78 -12.64
C SER A 218 12.89 8.54 -12.49
N ALA A 219 13.31 7.36 -12.04
CA ALA A 219 14.73 7.00 -11.96
C ALA A 219 15.05 5.59 -12.48
N LEU A 220 14.23 5.07 -13.41
CA LEU A 220 14.58 3.93 -14.26
C LEU A 220 14.30 4.32 -15.72
N LYS A 221 15.14 5.20 -16.24
CA LYS A 221 15.46 5.35 -17.66
C LYS A 221 16.97 5.44 -17.79
#